data_AF-A0A916D3F7-F1
#
_entry.id   AF-A0A916D3F7-F1
#
_cell.length_a   1.000
_cell.length_b   1.000
_cell.length_c   1.000
_cell.angle_alpha   90.00
_cell.angle_beta   90.00
_cell.angle_gamma   90.00
#
_symmetry.space_group_name_H-M   'P 1'
#
loop_
_entity.id
_entity.type
_entity.pdbx_description
1 polymer ?
#
loop_
_entity_poly.entity_id
_entity_poly.type
_entity_poly.pdbx_seq_one_letter_code
_entity_poly.pdbx_strand_id
1 'polypeptide(L)' 'MQATHAQLEAVLAAANHLLGARQDQMLTLEEWTDLARAVAACQEHKTADYLTEHDLEDIAERYALEWDEATDGPHPNLVE' A
#
# COMPACT_ATOMS: atom_id res chain seq x y z
N MET A 1 -6.10 -4.90 -21.96
CA MET A 1 -7.44 -5.12 -21.39
C MET A 1 -7.74 -3.90 -20.52
N GLN A 2 -8.70 -3.05 -20.91
CA GLN A 2 -9.04 -1.85 -20.13
C GLN A 2 -10.12 -2.22 -19.11
N ALA A 3 -9.86 -1.92 -17.83
CA ALA A 3 -10.86 -2.07 -16.78
C ALA A 3 -11.96 -1.02 -16.98
N THR A 4 -13.21 -1.42 -16.77
CA THR A 4 -14.35 -0.50 -16.76
C THR A 4 -14.37 0.31 -15.48
N HIS A 5 -15.05 1.46 -15.48
CA HIS A 5 -15.21 2.29 -14.27
C HIS A 5 -15.79 1.49 -13.10
N ALA A 6 -16.81 0.67 -13.36
CA ALA A 6 -17.41 -0.20 -12.34
C ALA A 6 -16.43 -1.25 -11.79
N GLN A 7 -15.48 -1.73 -12.60
CA GLN A 7 -14.44 -2.65 -12.14
C GLN A 7 -13.42 -1.92 -11.26
N LEU A 8 -13.04 -0.70 -11.60
CA LEU A 8 -12.17 0.14 -10.76
C LEU A 8 -12.84 0.45 -9.42
N GLU A 9 -14.12 0.83 -9.42
CA GLU A 9 -14.89 1.09 -8.19
C GLU A 9 -15.01 -0.17 -7.30
N ALA A 10 -15.28 -1.33 -7.89
CA ALA A 10 -15.35 -2.59 -7.14
C ALA A 10 -14.00 -2.96 -6.51
N VAL A 11 -12.89 -2.72 -7.22
CA VAL A 11 -11.53 -2.92 -6.71
C VAL A 11 -11.23 -1.94 -5.58
N LEU A 12 -11.60 -0.66 -5.72
CA LEU A 12 -11.47 0.35 -4.67
C LEU A 12 -12.28 0.00 -3.42
N ALA A 13 -13.52 -0.48 -3.57
CA ALA A 13 -14.35 -0.89 -2.45
C ALA A 13 -13.77 -2.12 -1.72
N ALA A 14 -13.31 -3.12 -2.46
CA ALA A 14 -12.64 -4.29 -1.90
C ALA A 14 -11.35 -3.90 -1.17
N ALA A 15 -10.58 -2.96 -1.74
CA ALA A 15 -9.38 -2.46 -1.11
C ALA A 15 -9.69 -1.74 0.20
N ASN A 16 -10.69 -0.85 0.23
CA ASN A 16 -11.13 -0.18 1.47
C ASN A 16 -11.55 -1.17 2.57
N HIS A 17 -12.21 -2.28 2.23
CA HIS A 17 -12.56 -3.33 3.20
C HIS A 17 -11.30 -4.00 3.78
N LEU A 18 -10.28 -4.23 2.96
CA LEU A 18 -9.02 -4.78 3.41
C LEU A 18 -8.20 -3.76 4.24
N LEU A 19 -8.30 -2.45 3.95
CA LEU A 19 -7.80 -1.37 4.83
C LEU A 19 -8.43 -1.44 6.23
N GLY A 20 -9.75 -1.67 6.31
CA GLY A 20 -10.43 -1.91 7.59
C GLY A 20 -9.92 -3.16 8.31
N ALA A 21 -9.75 -4.27 7.58
CA ALA A 21 -9.24 -5.52 8.16
C ALA A 21 -7.79 -5.40 8.70
N ARG A 22 -6.95 -4.50 8.15
CA ARG A 22 -5.65 -4.19 8.75
C ARG A 22 -5.78 -3.41 10.05
N GLN A 23 -6.72 -2.47 10.16
CA GLN A 23 -6.94 -1.78 11.44
C GLN A 23 -7.30 -2.79 12.55
N ASP A 24 -7.92 -3.92 12.17
CA ASP A 24 -8.19 -5.06 13.04
C ASP A 24 -7.01 -6.06 13.18
N GLN A 25 -5.82 -5.73 12.66
CA GLN A 25 -4.58 -6.53 12.69
C GLN A 25 -4.67 -7.90 11.99
N MET A 26 -5.52 -8.03 10.96
CA MET A 26 -5.76 -9.32 10.29
C MET A 26 -4.90 -9.58 9.03
N LEU A 27 -4.03 -8.65 8.62
CA LEU A 27 -3.17 -8.77 7.43
C LEU A 27 -1.69 -8.67 7.81
N THR A 28 -0.83 -9.39 7.10
CA THR A 28 0.63 -9.20 7.20
C THR A 28 1.05 -7.86 6.60
N LEU A 29 2.27 -7.41 6.91
CA LEU A 29 2.84 -6.18 6.37
C LEU A 29 3.04 -6.23 4.85
N GLU A 30 3.39 -7.40 4.32
CA GLU A 30 3.54 -7.63 2.87
C GLU A 30 2.21 -7.49 2.14
N GLU A 31 1.19 -8.23 2.58
CA GLU A 31 -0.16 -8.19 1.99
C GLU A 31 -0.77 -6.79 2.01
N TRP A 32 -0.44 -6.02 3.04
CA TRP A 32 -0.83 -4.62 3.12
C TRP A 32 -0.12 -3.71 2.15
N THR A 33 1.20 -3.84 2.04
CA THR A 33 2.00 -2.97 1.19
C THR A 33 1.61 -3.16 -0.29
N ASP A 34 1.35 -4.41 -0.68
CA ASP A 34 0.85 -4.73 -2.03
C ASP A 34 -0.54 -4.17 -2.30
N LEU A 35 -1.41 -4.17 -1.28
CA LEU A 35 -2.71 -3.54 -1.40
C LEU A 35 -2.60 -2.01 -1.52
N ALA A 36 -1.79 -1.39 -0.67
CA ALA A 36 -1.54 0.04 -0.70
C ALA A 36 -1.00 0.48 -2.07
N ARG A 37 -0.10 -0.30 -2.68
CA ARG A 37 0.36 -0.09 -4.07
C ARG A 37 -0.78 -0.12 -5.08
N ALA A 38 -1.66 -1.11 -4.98
CA ALA A 38 -2.77 -1.24 -5.91
C ALA A 38 -3.75 -0.05 -5.81
N VAL A 39 -4.04 0.42 -4.60
CA VAL A 39 -4.88 1.60 -4.36
C VAL A 39 -4.19 2.86 -4.85
N ALA A 40 -2.92 3.04 -4.49
CA ALA A 40 -2.11 4.18 -4.91
C ALA A 40 -2.05 4.30 -6.44
N ALA A 41 -1.88 3.18 -7.15
CA ALA A 41 -1.89 3.14 -8.61
C ALA A 41 -3.26 3.52 -9.21
N CYS A 42 -4.37 3.14 -8.57
CA CYS A 42 -5.71 3.52 -9.02
C CYS A 42 -6.03 5.00 -8.80
N GLN A 43 -5.45 5.60 -7.76
CA GLN A 43 -5.72 6.99 -7.37
C GLN A 43 -4.61 7.96 -7.80
N GLU A 44 -3.57 7.51 -8.50
CA GLU A 44 -2.39 8.31 -8.88
C GLU A 44 -1.63 8.89 -7.67
N HIS A 45 -1.60 8.14 -6.57
CA HIS A 45 -0.90 8.48 -5.32
C HIS A 45 0.35 7.61 -5.11
N LYS A 46 1.11 7.86 -4.04
CA LYS A 46 2.23 6.99 -3.62
C LYS A 46 1.76 5.99 -2.56
N THR A 47 2.36 4.80 -2.54
CA THR A 47 2.07 3.76 -1.54
C THR A 47 2.23 4.30 -0.12
N ALA A 48 3.31 5.06 0.15
CA ALA A 48 3.60 5.65 1.46
C ALA A 48 2.49 6.56 1.98
N ASP A 49 1.67 7.17 1.11
CA ASP A 49 0.54 8.02 1.53
C ASP A 49 -0.55 7.23 2.29
N TYR A 50 -0.58 5.90 2.13
CA TYR A 50 -1.55 5.00 2.75
C TYR A 50 -0.98 4.17 3.91
N LEU A 51 0.33 4.28 4.16
CA LEU A 51 1.00 3.54 5.22
C LEU A 51 1.08 4.39 6.48
N THR A 52 0.91 3.76 7.64
CA THR A 52 1.14 4.43 8.92
C THR A 52 2.64 4.56 9.21
N GLU A 53 3.00 5.44 10.14
CA GLU A 53 4.39 5.56 10.61
C GLU A 53 4.94 4.22 11.11
N HIS A 54 4.14 3.44 11.83
CA HIS A 54 4.53 2.11 12.29
C HIS A 54 4.73 1.11 11.14
N ASP A 55 3.92 1.20 10.08
CA ASP A 55 4.09 0.35 8.89
C ASP A 55 5.41 0.67 8.19
N LEU A 56 5.74 1.96 8.09
CA LEU A 56 6.96 2.45 7.48
C LEU A 56 8.19 2.04 8.30
N GLU A 57 8.13 2.12 9.63
CA GLU A 57 9.16 1.61 10.55
C GLU A 57 9.37 0.10 10.39
N ASP A 58 8.29 -0.68 10.37
CA ASP A 58 8.37 -2.13 10.21
C ASP A 58 8.94 -2.53 8.84
N ILE A 59 8.61 -1.79 7.77
CA ILE A 59 9.18 -2.00 6.42
C ILE A 59 10.68 -1.70 6.41
N ALA A 60 11.04 -0.58 7.04
CA ALA A 60 12.42 -0.15 7.26
C ALA A 60 13.24 -1.22 8.01
N GLU A 61 12.69 -1.80 9.08
CA GLU A 61 13.43 -2.75 9.92
C GLU A 61 13.55 -4.14 9.31
N ARG A 62 12.56 -4.58 8.51
CA ARG A 62 12.43 -5.98 8.09
C ARG A 62 12.94 -6.33 6.70
N TYR A 63 13.36 -5.35 5.90
CA TYR A 63 14.00 -5.48 4.58
C TYR A 63 13.94 -6.89 3.93
N ALA A 64 12.74 -7.27 3.52
CA ALA A 64 12.47 -8.39 2.62
C ALA A 64 11.53 -7.99 1.47
N LEU A 65 10.86 -6.84 1.57
CA LEU A 65 10.04 -6.25 0.51
C LEU A 65 10.91 -5.43 -0.45
N GLU A 66 10.79 -5.70 -1.75
CA GLU A 66 11.29 -4.78 -2.77
C GLU A 66 10.49 -3.46 -2.69
N TRP A 67 11.20 -2.34 -2.48
CA TRP A 67 10.62 -1.00 -2.43
C TRP A 67 11.05 -0.21 -3.65
N ASP A 68 10.08 0.32 -4.39
CA ASP A 68 10.34 1.12 -5.59
C ASP A 68 10.00 2.57 -5.31
N GLU A 69 10.99 3.45 -5.19
CA GLU A 69 10.75 4.87 -4.89
C GLU A 69 9.82 5.57 -5.90
N ALA A 70 9.82 5.11 -7.17
CA ALA A 70 8.96 5.69 -8.19
C ALA A 70 7.48 5.35 -7.96
N THR A 71 7.18 4.20 -7.34
CA THR A 71 5.81 3.74 -7.06
C THR A 71 5.41 4.04 -5.62
N ASP A 72 6.30 3.75 -4.68
CA ASP A 72 6.03 3.71 -3.25
C ASP A 72 6.32 5.03 -2.55
N GLY A 73 7.15 5.90 -3.13
CA GLY A 73 7.65 7.11 -2.50
C GLY A 73 8.99 6.88 -1.79
N PRO A 74 9.54 7.91 -1.13
CA PRO A 74 10.86 7.83 -0.50
C PRO A 74 10.93 6.67 0.49
N HIS A 75 12.01 5.88 0.43
CA HIS A 75 12.17 4.77 1.35
C HIS A 75 12.28 5.29 2.80
N PRO A 76 11.54 4.72 3.77
CA PRO A 76 11.49 5.24 5.14
C PRO A 76 12.83 5.25 5.87
N ASN A 77 13.79 4.43 5.45
CA ASN A 77 15.18 4.40 5.97
C ASN A 77 16.22 5.26 5.22
N LEU A 78 15.83 6.04 4.21
CA LEU A 78 16.77 6.89 3.44
C LEU A 78 16.70 8.38 3.85
N VAL A 79 16.68 8.64 5.15
CA VAL A 79 17.11 9.94 5.68
C VAL A 79 18.57 9.82 6.11
N GLU A 80 19.47 10.50 5.38
CA GLU A 80 20.88 10.69 5.76
C GLU A 80 21.03 11.31 7.15
#